data_AF-A0A535QUH0-F1
#
_entry.id   AF-A0A535QUH0-F1
#
_cell.length_a   1.000
_cell.length_b   1.000
_cell.length_c   1.000
_cell.angle_alpha   90.00
_cell.angle_beta   90.00
_cell.angle_gamma   90.00
#
_symmetry.space_group_name_H-M   'P 1'
#
loop_
_entity.id
_entity.type
_entity.pdbx_description
1 polymer ?
#
loop_
_entity_poly.entity_id
_entity_poly.type
_entity_poly.pdbx_seq_one_letter_code
_entity_poly.pdbx_strand_id
1 'polypeptide(L)'
;MQSRPNAPHRLIDFFATSQSAMMSQVFPELTDREREILKIIAQGYNNSDIAHRLVLSLKTVANHVSTIFSKLQVADRAQAIIRAREAGLGKE
;
A
#
# COMPACT_ATOMS: atom_id res chain seq x y z
N MET A 1 41.13 0.59 30.74
CA MET A 1 41.27 0.60 29.27
C MET A 1 40.24 -0.35 28.69
N GLN A 2 39.48 0.13 27.70
CA GLN A 2 38.59 -0.60 26.79
C GLN A 2 37.21 -1.06 27.30
N SER A 3 36.22 -0.16 27.20
CA SER A 3 34.81 -0.54 26.98
C SER A 3 34.22 0.32 25.87
N ARG A 4 34.14 -0.25 24.66
CA ARG A 4 33.22 0.07 23.55
C ARG A 4 32.89 -1.28 22.87
N PRO A 5 31.70 -1.49 22.25
CA PRO A 5 30.85 -0.47 21.64
C PRO A 5 29.34 -0.54 21.99
N ASN A 6 28.69 0.62 21.87
CA ASN A 6 27.24 0.79 21.83
C ASN A 6 26.74 0.41 20.43
N ALA A 7 25.87 -0.59 20.32
CA ALA A 7 25.20 -0.95 19.07
C ALA A 7 23.72 -0.56 19.20
N PRO A 8 23.22 0.45 18.46
CA PRO A 8 21.79 0.73 18.44
C PRO A 8 21.05 -0.29 17.56
N HIS A 9 19.89 -0.66 18.08
CA HIS A 9 18.86 -1.56 17.56
C HIS A 9 18.61 -1.52 16.04
N ARG A 10 18.78 -2.66 15.36
CA ARG A 10 18.35 -2.92 13.97
C ARG A 10 17.33 -4.07 13.93
N LEU A 11 16.10 -3.82 14.40
CA LEU A 11 15.01 -4.81 14.39
C LEU A 11 13.80 -4.44 13.51
N ILE A 12 13.83 -3.30 12.81
CA ILE A 12 12.68 -2.83 12.01
C ILE A 12 12.76 -3.13 10.51
N ASP A 13 13.90 -3.60 10.00
CA ASP A 13 14.08 -3.80 8.54
C ASP A 13 13.43 -5.09 8.02
N PHE A 14 13.38 -6.14 8.85
CA PHE A 14 12.91 -7.47 8.44
C PHE A 14 11.40 -7.53 8.13
N PHE A 15 10.59 -6.79 8.88
CA PHE A 15 9.13 -6.81 8.71
C PHE A 15 8.68 -6.09 7.43
N ALA A 16 9.39 -5.03 7.02
CA ALA A 16 9.07 -4.28 5.80
C ALA A 16 9.25 -5.14 4.54
N THR A 17 10.32 -5.94 4.47
CA THR A 17 10.56 -6.87 3.35
C THR A 17 9.49 -7.95 3.29
N SER A 18 9.14 -8.55 4.43
CA SER A 18 8.11 -9.61 4.48
C SER A 18 6.72 -9.09 4.12
N GLN A 19 6.33 -7.88 4.57
CA GLN A 19 5.03 -7.30 4.23
C GLN A 19 4.93 -6.95 2.74
N SER A 20 5.98 -6.36 2.16
CA SER A 20 6.02 -6.06 0.71
C SER A 20 5.92 -7.33 -0.14
N ALA A 21 6.64 -8.40 0.23
CA ALA A 21 6.57 -9.69 -0.44
C ALA A 21 5.16 -10.31 -0.38
N MET A 22 4.50 -10.26 0.78
CA MET A 22 3.12 -10.75 0.92
C MET A 22 2.14 -9.98 0.02
N MET A 23 2.23 -8.64 -0.02
CA MET A 23 1.36 -7.83 -0.89
C MET A 23 1.59 -8.12 -2.38
N SER A 24 2.83 -8.39 -2.78
CA SER A 24 3.18 -8.80 -4.15
C SER A 24 2.55 -10.15 -4.52
N GLN A 25 2.44 -11.07 -3.58
CA GLN A 25 1.79 -12.37 -3.81
C GLN A 25 0.27 -12.27 -3.93
N VAL A 26 -0.38 -11.37 -3.17
CA VAL A 26 -1.85 -11.26 -3.20
C VAL A 26 -2.37 -10.47 -4.41
N PHE A 27 -1.60 -9.48 -4.87
CA PHE A 27 -1.93 -8.69 -6.07
C PHE A 27 -0.74 -8.63 -7.04
N PRO A 28 -0.44 -9.74 -7.74
CA PRO A 28 0.73 -9.84 -8.61
C PRO A 28 0.62 -8.95 -9.87
N GLU A 29 -0.61 -8.63 -10.28
CA GLU A 29 -0.92 -7.75 -11.41
C GLU A 29 -0.72 -6.25 -11.13
N LEU A 30 -0.71 -5.88 -9.85
CA LEU A 30 -0.46 -4.51 -9.43
C LEU A 30 1.05 -4.26 -9.38
N THR A 31 1.45 -3.03 -9.65
CA THR A 31 2.79 -2.51 -9.38
C THR A 31 2.89 -2.07 -7.92
N ASP A 32 4.09 -1.76 -7.45
CA ASP A 32 4.31 -1.36 -6.06
C ASP A 32 3.54 -0.10 -5.66
N ARG A 33 3.55 0.89 -6.56
CA ARG A 33 2.80 2.12 -6.37
C ARG A 33 1.28 1.89 -6.37
N GLU A 34 0.79 1.00 -7.22
CA GLU A 34 -0.63 0.65 -7.26
C GLU A 34 -1.10 -0.07 -5.99
N ARG A 35 -0.25 -0.95 -5.43
CA ARG A 35 -0.53 -1.61 -4.14
C ARG A 35 -0.56 -0.61 -2.99
N GLU A 36 0.36 0.35 -2.97
CA GLU A 36 0.37 1.40 -1.96
C GLU A 36 -0.91 2.25 -2.02
N ILE A 37 -1.35 2.62 -3.22
CA ILE A 37 -2.62 3.32 -3.43
C ILE A 37 -3.80 2.45 -2.95
N LEU A 38 -3.82 1.16 -3.29
CA LEU A 38 -4.86 0.23 -2.84
C LEU A 38 -4.90 0.08 -1.31
N LYS A 39 -3.74 0.06 -0.65
CA LYS A 39 -3.63 0.03 0.82
C LYS A 39 -4.32 1.25 1.43
N ILE A 40 -4.05 2.44 0.91
CA ILE A 40 -4.66 3.70 1.38
C ILE A 40 -6.17 3.73 1.08
N ILE A 41 -6.60 3.16 -0.07
CA ILE A 41 -8.03 2.97 -0.37
C ILE A 41 -8.70 2.08 0.67
N ALA A 42 -8.08 0.95 1.03
CA ALA A 42 -8.61 -0.01 2.00
C ALA A 42 -8.80 0.58 3.41
N GLN A 43 -7.96 1.56 3.77
CA GLN A 43 -8.09 2.37 4.98
C GLN A 43 -9.25 3.38 4.92
N GLY A 44 -9.85 3.62 3.76
CA GLY A 44 -11.03 4.47 3.57
C GLY A 44 -10.74 5.87 3.01
N TYR A 45 -9.48 6.23 2.76
CA TYR A 45 -9.07 7.58 2.33
C TYR A 45 -9.43 7.90 0.88
N ASN A 46 -9.98 9.08 0.61
CA ASN A 46 -10.40 9.48 -0.73
C ASN A 46 -9.20 9.85 -1.64
N ASN A 47 -9.47 10.13 -2.92
CA ASN A 47 -8.41 10.43 -3.89
C ASN A 47 -7.61 11.69 -3.54
N SER A 48 -8.23 12.67 -2.87
CA SER A 48 -7.55 13.89 -2.41
C SER A 48 -6.60 13.60 -1.24
N ASP A 49 -7.02 12.77 -0.29
CA ASP A 49 -6.17 12.31 0.81
C ASP A 49 -4.97 11.51 0.29
N ILE A 50 -5.21 10.61 -0.68
CA ILE A 50 -4.16 9.83 -1.34
C ILE A 50 -3.19 10.76 -2.07
N ALA A 51 -3.70 11.73 -2.81
CA ALA A 51 -2.90 12.73 -3.53
C ALA A 51 -1.98 13.50 -2.56
N HIS A 52 -2.51 13.92 -1.41
CA HIS A 52 -1.74 14.60 -0.38
C HIS A 52 -0.67 13.70 0.25
N ARG A 53 -1.03 12.47 0.64
CA ARG A 53 -0.10 11.51 1.26
C ARG A 53 1.04 11.10 0.35
N LEU A 54 0.74 10.93 -0.93
CA LEU A 54 1.68 10.45 -1.93
C LEU A 54 2.41 11.57 -2.68
N VAL A 55 2.08 12.83 -2.37
CA VAL A 55 2.58 14.04 -3.04
C VAL A 55 2.39 13.96 -4.56
N LEU A 56 1.16 13.60 -4.96
CA LEU A 56 0.74 13.46 -6.35
C LEU A 56 -0.42 14.41 -6.67
N SER A 57 -0.63 14.71 -7.95
CA SER A 57 -1.83 15.41 -8.38
C SER A 57 -3.07 14.50 -8.31
N LEU A 58 -4.23 15.09 -8.00
CA LEU A 58 -5.52 14.37 -7.94
C LEU A 58 -5.81 13.59 -9.23
N LYS A 59 -5.49 14.17 -10.40
CA LYS A 59 -5.64 13.53 -11.72
C LYS A 59 -4.79 12.27 -11.84
N THR A 60 -3.54 12.31 -11.37
CA THR A 60 -2.63 11.16 -11.40
C THR A 60 -3.15 10.05 -10.50
N VAL A 61 -3.61 10.38 -9.30
CA VAL A 61 -4.25 9.41 -8.41
C VAL A 61 -5.49 8.81 -9.05
N ALA A 62 -6.39 9.63 -9.60
CA ALA A 62 -7.59 9.14 -10.28
C ALA A 62 -7.27 8.16 -11.42
N ASN A 63 -6.22 8.45 -12.20
CA ASN A 63 -5.76 7.54 -13.26
C ASN A 63 -5.25 6.21 -12.69
N HIS A 64 -4.42 6.25 -11.64
CA HIS A 64 -3.98 5.02 -10.97
C HIS A 64 -5.15 4.23 -10.38
N VAL A 65 -6.10 4.90 -9.73
CA VAL A 65 -7.30 4.25 -9.18
C VAL A 65 -8.12 3.57 -10.28
N SER A 66 -8.31 4.22 -11.42
CA SER A 66 -8.98 3.59 -12.57
C SER A 66 -8.23 2.36 -13.06
N THR A 67 -6.90 2.43 -13.21
CA THR A 67 -6.10 1.29 -13.64
C THR A 67 -6.17 0.14 -12.63
N ILE A 68 -6.12 0.44 -11.33
CA ILE A 68 -6.25 -0.55 -10.26
C ILE A 68 -7.62 -1.23 -10.34
N PHE A 69 -8.70 -0.47 -10.52
CA PHE A 69 -10.05 -1.05 -10.60
C PHE A 69 -10.19 -1.96 -11.81
N SER A 70 -9.66 -1.53 -12.96
CA SER A 70 -9.61 -2.35 -14.17
C SER A 70 -8.79 -3.61 -13.97
N LYS A 71 -7.61 -3.55 -13.34
CA LYS A 71 -6.79 -4.73 -13.04
C LYS A 71 -7.54 -5.69 -12.11
N LEU A 72 -8.00 -5.19 -10.97
CA LEU A 72 -8.73 -5.98 -9.98
C LEU A 72 -10.12 -6.46 -10.45
N GLN A 73 -10.60 -6.03 -11.63
CA GLN A 73 -11.92 -6.35 -12.17
C GLN A 73 -13.05 -5.96 -11.21
N VAL A 74 -12.94 -4.77 -10.60
CA VAL A 74 -13.95 -4.23 -9.68
C VAL A 74 -14.65 -3.02 -10.30
N ALA A 75 -15.95 -2.90 -10.04
CA ALA A 75 -16.77 -1.83 -10.60
C ALA A 75 -16.61 -0.48 -9.88
N ASP A 76 -16.36 -0.53 -8.57
CA ASP A 76 -16.39 0.65 -7.72
C ASP A 76 -15.43 0.54 -6.53
N ARG A 77 -15.29 1.69 -5.84
CA ARG A 77 -14.40 1.84 -4.71
C ARG A 77 -14.77 0.92 -3.53
N ALA A 78 -16.05 0.68 -3.27
CA ALA A 78 -16.45 -0.18 -2.17
C ALA A 78 -16.03 -1.63 -2.45
N GLN A 79 -16.23 -2.10 -3.68
CA GLN A 79 -15.74 -3.40 -4.13
C GLN A 79 -14.20 -3.50 -3.99
N ALA A 80 -13.46 -2.47 -4.40
CA ALA A 80 -12.01 -2.44 -4.23
C ALA A 80 -11.58 -2.53 -2.74
N ILE A 81 -12.28 -1.84 -1.84
CA ILE A 81 -12.03 -1.88 -0.40
C ILE A 81 -12.27 -3.28 0.17
N ILE A 82 -13.38 -3.91 -0.22
CA ILE A 82 -13.72 -5.27 0.23
C ILE A 82 -12.62 -6.24 -0.22
N ARG A 83 -12.29 -6.25 -1.51
CA ARG A 83 -11.26 -7.11 -2.10
C ARG A 83 -9.89 -6.91 -1.43
N ALA A 84 -9.53 -5.67 -1.13
CA ALA A 84 -8.29 -5.34 -0.42
C ALA A 84 -8.31 -5.84 1.04
N ARG A 85 -9.43 -5.71 1.75
CA ARG A 85 -9.57 -6.17 3.13
C ARG A 85 -9.58 -7.69 3.25
N GLU A 86 -10.21 -8.40 2.31
CA GLU A 86 -10.15 -9.86 2.20
C GLU A 86 -8.71 -10.36 2.02
N ALA A 87 -7.92 -9.59 1.25
CA ALA A 87 -6.49 -9.77 1.09
C ALA A 87 -5.64 -9.32 2.31
N GLY A 88 -6.27 -8.82 3.37
CA GLY A 88 -5.58 -8.36 4.59
C GLY A 88 -5.00 -6.95 4.55
N LEU A 89 -5.27 -6.16 3.50
CA LEU A 89 -4.88 -4.75 3.43
C LEU A 89 -5.81 -3.86 4.29
N GLY A 90 -5.26 -2.76 4.81
CA GLY A 90 -6.04 -1.72 5.50
C GLY A 90 -6.44 -2.04 6.95
N LYS A 91 -5.76 -2.99 7.60
CA LYS A 91 -5.92 -3.35 9.02
C LYS A 91 -5.03 -2.53 9.99
N GLU A 92 -4.69 -1.30 9.65
CA GLU A 92 -3.85 -0.42 10.49
C GLU A 92 -4.71 0.58 11.27
#